data_AF-A0AAT9UYC7-F1
#
_entry.id   AF-A0AAT9UYC7-F1
#
_cell.length_a   1.000
_cell.length_b   1.000
_cell.length_c   1.000
_cell.angle_alpha   90.00
_cell.angle_beta   90.00
_cell.angle_gamma   90.00
#
_symmetry.space_group_name_H-M   'P 1'
#
loop_
_entity.id
_entity.type
_entity.pdbx_description
1 polymer ?
#
loop_
_entity_poly.entity_id
_entity_poly.type
_entity_poly.pdbx_seq_one_letter_code
_entity_poly.pdbx_strand_id
1 'polypeptide(L)'
;MFGSVLFNHTMLQLFIYLLQHGRQNIVTKEELLRVVWEENDLVPSTQRLWQVLKNLNRRLSLLGLPEDFITSVRGSGYCINYVDITPIYYRVSELHHHPEEIKES
;
A
#
# COMPACT_ATOMS: atom_id res chain seq x y z
N MET A 1 -12.18 -16.61 -12.69
CA MET A 1 -11.77 -15.96 -13.96
C MET A 1 -10.37 -15.41 -13.75
N PHE A 2 -9.43 -15.69 -14.66
CA PHE A 2 -8.11 -15.04 -14.62
C PHE A 2 -8.19 -13.77 -15.46
N GLY A 3 -8.27 -12.61 -14.79
CA GLY A 3 -8.18 -11.29 -15.41
C GLY A 3 -6.78 -10.74 -15.27
N SER A 4 -6.32 -9.97 -16.26
CA SER A 4 -5.09 -9.17 -16.16
C SER A 4 -5.45 -7.70 -16.04
N VAL A 5 -4.79 -6.97 -15.15
CA VAL A 5 -4.87 -5.51 -15.09
C VAL A 5 -3.48 -4.92 -15.32
N LEU A 6 -3.43 -3.82 -16.06
CA LEU A 6 -2.21 -3.06 -16.28
C LEU A 6 -2.11 -1.94 -15.26
N PHE A 7 -0.95 -1.80 -14.63
CA PHE A 7 -0.62 -0.65 -13.80
C PHE A 7 0.34 0.28 -14.53
N ASN A 8 0.10 1.59 -14.44
CA ASN A 8 1.13 2.57 -14.79
C ASN A 8 2.20 2.61 -13.69
N HIS A 9 3.34 3.24 -13.99
CA HIS A 9 4.49 3.26 -13.09
C HIS A 9 4.16 3.81 -11.70
N THR A 10 3.54 4.98 -11.61
CA THR A 10 3.17 5.63 -10.34
C THR A 10 2.22 4.78 -9.50
N MET A 11 1.23 4.15 -10.13
CA MET A 11 0.28 3.27 -9.45
C MET A 11 0.97 2.01 -8.93
N LEU A 12 1.90 1.44 -9.71
CA LEU A 12 2.68 0.29 -9.27
C LEU A 12 3.58 0.64 -8.08
N GLN A 13 4.29 1.78 -8.14
CA GLN A 13 5.10 2.28 -7.02
C GLN A 13 4.26 2.47 -5.75
N LEU A 14 3.12 3.14 -5.89
CA LEU A 14 2.19 3.34 -4.78
C LEU A 14 1.72 2.01 -4.19
N PHE A 15 1.39 1.04 -5.05
CA PHE A 15 0.90 -0.26 -4.61
C PHE A 15 1.97 -1.03 -3.84
N ILE A 16 3.20 -1.10 -4.39
CA ILE A 16 4.34 -1.77 -3.73
C ILE A 16 4.62 -1.13 -2.37
N TYR A 17 4.65 0.20 -2.31
CA TYR A 17 4.91 0.91 -1.07
C TYR A 17 3.86 0.59 0.01
N LEU A 18 2.58 0.57 -0.35
CA LEU A 18 1.52 0.21 0.59
C LEU A 18 1.57 -1.27 1.00
N LEU A 19 1.98 -2.18 0.12
CA LEU A 19 2.20 -3.59 0.50
C LEU A 19 3.34 -3.76 1.50
N GLN A 20 4.38 -2.92 1.42
CA GLN A 20 5.54 -2.98 2.30
C GLN A 20 5.28 -2.29 3.65
N HIS A 21 4.62 -1.12 3.63
CA HIS A 21 4.52 -0.26 4.82
C HIS A 21 3.08 -0.16 5.36
N GLY A 22 2.07 -0.30 4.51
CA GLY A 22 0.67 -0.06 4.83
C GLY A 22 -0.12 -1.25 5.35
N ARG A 23 0.50 -2.43 5.52
CA ARG A 23 -0.21 -3.64 5.99
C ARG A 23 -0.55 -3.66 7.47
N GLN A 24 0.31 -3.07 8.30
CA GLN A 24 0.14 -2.99 9.75
C GLN A 24 0.18 -1.54 10.26
N ASN A 25 0.50 -0.60 9.38
CA ASN A 25 0.63 0.82 9.72
C ASN A 25 -0.23 1.67 8.79
N ILE A 26 -0.56 2.86 9.26
CA ILE A 26 -1.16 3.91 8.43
C ILE A 26 -0.02 4.67 7.75
N VAL A 27 -0.02 4.70 6.43
CA VAL A 27 0.90 5.52 5.63
C VAL A 27 0.26 6.87 5.40
N THR A 28 0.95 7.94 5.77
CA THR A 28 0.38 9.30 5.69
C THR A 28 0.28 9.80 4.25
N LYS A 29 -0.56 10.82 4.01
CA LYS A 29 -0.69 11.41 2.66
C LYS A 29 0.62 12.09 2.25
N GLU A 30 1.24 12.77 3.19
CA GLU A 30 2.48 13.52 3.05
C GLU A 30 3.63 12.57 2.69
N GLU A 31 3.72 11.42 3.36
CA GLU A 31 4.67 10.35 3.05
C GLU A 31 4.45 9.77 1.66
N LEU A 32 3.22 9.45 1.27
CA LEU A 32 2.92 8.96 -0.08
C LEU A 32 3.25 9.99 -1.16
N LEU A 33 2.93 11.27 -0.94
CA LEU A 33 3.28 12.33 -1.88
C LEU A 33 4.80 12.49 -2.01
N ARG A 34 5.53 12.42 -0.89
CA ARG A 34 6.99 12.49 -0.93
C ARG A 34 7.59 11.28 -1.67
N VAL A 35 7.31 10.06 -1.22
CA VAL A 35 7.99 8.86 -1.72
C VAL A 35 7.57 8.51 -3.15
N VAL A 36 6.27 8.61 -3.47
CA VAL A 36 5.77 8.17 -4.78
C VAL A 36 5.84 9.29 -5.82
N TRP A 37 5.77 10.57 -5.42
CA TRP A 37 5.86 11.69 -6.36
C TRP A 37 7.21 12.40 -6.30
N GLU A 38 7.56 13.05 -5.19
CA GLU A 38 8.72 13.94 -5.13
C GLU A 38 10.04 13.20 -5.39
N GLU A 39 10.23 12.03 -4.76
CA GLU A 39 11.43 11.19 -4.95
C GLU A 39 11.51 10.53 -6.33
N ASN A 40 10.45 10.66 -7.14
CA ASN A 40 10.37 10.17 -8.52
C ASN A 40 10.25 11.32 -9.54
N ASP A 41 10.64 12.54 -9.17
CA ASP A 41 10.61 13.75 -10.02
C ASP A 41 9.22 14.12 -10.55
N LEU A 42 8.15 13.71 -9.83
CA LEU A 42 6.76 14.05 -10.17
C LEU A 42 6.24 15.17 -9.27
N VAL A 43 5.36 16.00 -9.82
CA VAL A 43 4.69 17.06 -9.05
C VAL A 43 3.63 16.45 -8.11
N PRO A 44 3.78 16.58 -6.78
CA PRO A 44 2.83 16.04 -5.81
C PRO A 44 1.48 16.75 -5.90
N SER A 45 0.40 15.99 -5.75
CA SER A 45 -0.96 16.53 -5.67
C SER A 45 -1.89 15.56 -4.97
N THR A 46 -2.57 16.03 -3.93
CA THR A 46 -3.57 15.23 -3.19
C THR A 46 -4.69 14.73 -4.11
N GLN A 47 -5.07 15.51 -5.12
CA GLN A 47 -6.05 15.09 -6.12
C GLN A 47 -5.53 13.94 -6.98
N ARG A 48 -4.26 14.02 -7.43
CA ARG A 48 -3.62 12.93 -8.18
C ARG A 48 -3.47 11.67 -7.34
N LEU A 49 -3.07 11.80 -6.07
CA LEU A 49 -2.99 10.69 -5.12
C LEU A 49 -4.33 9.95 -5.02
N TRP A 50 -5.42 10.69 -4.80
CA TRP A 50 -6.76 10.10 -4.73
C TRP A 50 -7.18 9.43 -6.04
N GLN A 51 -6.89 10.04 -7.20
CA GLN A 51 -7.19 9.44 -8.50
C GLN A 51 -6.44 8.12 -8.72
N VAL A 52 -5.15 8.08 -8.37
CA VAL A 52 -4.32 6.87 -8.49
C VAL A 52 -4.82 5.78 -7.56
N LEU A 53 -5.08 6.10 -6.29
CA LEU A 53 -5.63 5.14 -5.31
C LEU A 53 -6.98 4.57 -5.74
N LYS A 54 -7.90 5.43 -6.20
CA LYS A 54 -9.21 4.99 -6.69
C LYS A 54 -9.08 4.10 -7.93
N ASN A 55 -8.17 4.43 -8.84
CA ASN A 55 -7.91 3.62 -10.03
C ASN A 55 -7.31 2.26 -9.65
N LEU A 56 -6.40 2.25 -8.68
CA LEU A 56 -5.74 1.06 -8.15
C LEU A 56 -6.76 0.12 -7.52
N ASN A 57 -7.56 0.56 -6.53
CA ASN A 57 -8.58 -0.28 -5.91
C ASN A 57 -9.56 -0.85 -6.93
N ARG A 58 -10.02 -0.04 -7.90
CA ARG A 58 -10.90 -0.53 -8.96
C ARG A 58 -10.26 -1.64 -9.79
N ARG A 59 -8.96 -1.55 -10.07
CA ARG A 59 -8.26 -2.61 -10.82
C ARG A 59 -8.06 -3.85 -9.97
N LEU A 60 -7.75 -3.69 -8.69
CA LEU A 60 -7.64 -4.80 -7.75
C LEU A 60 -8.98 -5.54 -7.60
N SER A 61 -10.11 -4.81 -7.59
CA SER A 61 -11.43 -5.45 -7.53
C SER A 61 -11.78 -6.26 -8.78
N LEU A 62 -11.31 -5.84 -9.97
CA LEU A 62 -11.42 -6.65 -11.18
C LEU A 62 -10.65 -7.98 -11.10
N LEU A 63 -9.66 -8.08 -10.20
CA LEU A 63 -8.94 -9.32 -9.90
C LEU A 63 -9.59 -10.16 -8.79
N GLY A 64 -10.72 -9.71 -8.23
CA GLY A 64 -11.42 -10.39 -7.15
C GLY A 64 -10.96 -9.99 -5.74
N LEU A 65 -10.14 -8.94 -5.60
CA LEU A 65 -9.83 -8.37 -4.28
C LEU A 65 -10.99 -7.48 -3.80
N PRO A 66 -11.14 -7.26 -2.47
CA PRO A 66 -12.17 -6.37 -1.94
C PRO A 66 -12.07 -4.94 -2.46
N GLU A 67 -13.20 -4.24 -2.59
CA GLU A 67 -13.22 -2.84 -3.05
C GLU A 67 -12.51 -1.87 -2.09
N ASP A 68 -12.46 -2.25 -0.81
CA ASP A 68 -11.81 -1.54 0.29
C ASP A 68 -10.40 -2.07 0.60
N PHE A 69 -9.83 -2.90 -0.28
CA PHE A 69 -8.49 -3.49 -0.11
C PHE A 69 -7.44 -2.44 0.28
N ILE A 70 -7.47 -1.25 -0.33
CA ILE A 70 -6.81 -0.04 0.21
C ILE A 70 -7.87 0.84 0.85
N THR A 71 -7.75 1.10 2.16
CA THR A 71 -8.71 1.92 2.90
C THR A 71 -8.10 3.28 3.25
N SER A 72 -8.93 4.33 3.19
CA SER A 72 -8.56 5.65 3.71
C SER A 72 -8.97 5.77 5.18
N VAL A 73 -8.00 6.09 6.03
CA VAL A 73 -8.24 6.43 7.44
C VAL A 73 -8.41 7.94 7.54
N ARG A 74 -9.61 8.38 7.95
CA ARG A 74 -9.99 9.80 8.01
C ARG A 74 -8.97 10.60 8.82
N GLY A 75 -8.39 11.61 8.19
CA GLY A 75 -7.43 12.51 8.82
C GLY A 75 -6.02 11.94 9.00
N SER A 76 -5.79 10.66 8.70
CA SER A 76 -4.50 10.02 8.98
C SER A 76 -3.76 9.58 7.71
N GLY A 77 -4.42 8.88 6.79
CA GLY A 77 -3.71 8.32 5.64
C GLY A 77 -4.41 7.13 4.99
N TYR A 78 -3.62 6.15 4.57
CA TYR A 78 -4.07 4.93 3.91
C TYR A 78 -3.40 3.68 4.47
N CYS A 79 -4.10 2.56 4.43
CA CYS A 79 -3.58 1.25 4.80
C CYS A 79 -4.17 0.15 3.91
N ILE A 80 -3.57 -1.03 3.95
CA ILE A 80 -4.08 -2.24 3.32
C ILE A 80 -5.02 -2.93 4.31
N ASN A 81 -6.31 -2.99 3.98
CA ASN A 81 -7.34 -3.66 4.77
C ASN A 81 -7.51 -5.12 4.30
N TYR A 82 -6.41 -5.89 4.30
CA TYR A 82 -6.47 -7.29 3.90
C TYR A 82 -5.47 -8.13 4.69
N VAL A 83 -6.01 -8.93 5.63
CA VAL A 83 -5.22 -9.71 6.58
C VAL A 83 -4.54 -10.90 5.89
N ASP A 84 -5.17 -11.46 4.85
CA ASP A 84 -4.71 -12.70 4.20
C ASP A 84 -3.63 -12.49 3.13
N ILE A 85 -3.01 -11.31 3.02
CA ILE A 85 -1.84 -11.15 2.14
C ILE A 85 -0.66 -11.88 2.76
N THR A 86 -0.09 -12.85 2.06
CA THR A 86 1.18 -13.45 2.47
C THR A 86 2.27 -13.06 1.47
N PRO A 87 3.38 -12.42 1.89
CA PRO A 87 4.51 -12.19 1.02
C PRO A 87 5.11 -13.56 0.64
N ILE A 88 5.08 -13.90 -0.64
CA ILE A 88 5.67 -15.16 -1.13
C ILE A 88 7.19 -14.99 -1.34
N TYR A 89 7.63 -13.76 -1.62
CA TYR A 89 9.05 -13.40 -1.79
C TYR A 89 9.38 -12.24 -0.87
N TYR A 90 10.26 -12.48 0.09
CA TYR A 90 10.77 -11.49 1.03
C TYR A 90 12.24 -11.79 1.30
N ARG A 91 13.00 -10.78 1.71
CA ARG A 91 14.36 -10.98 2.23
C ARG A 91 14.24 -11.41 3.69
N VAL A 92 15.05 -12.37 4.12
CA VAL A 92 15.06 -12.84 5.52
C VAL A 92 15.24 -11.69 6.52
N SER A 93 15.95 -10.62 6.13
CA SER A 93 16.10 -9.38 6.92
C SER A 93 14.79 -8.65 7.22
N GLU A 94 13.74 -8.88 6.43
CA GLU A 94 12.42 -8.23 6.56
C GLU A 94 11.50 -8.97 7.56
N LEU A 95 11.91 -10.13 8.07
CA LEU A 95 11.14 -10.90 9.07
C LEU A 95 11.25 -10.35 10.50
N HIS A 96 12.29 -9.59 10.81
CA HIS A 96 12.61 -9.20 12.19
C HIS A 96 12.32 -7.73 12.46
N HIS A 97 11.10 -7.40 12.91
CA HIS A 97 10.80 -6.16 13.65
C HIS A 97 9.78 -6.35 14.79
N HIS A 98 9.59 -7.59 15.28
CA HIS A 98 8.88 -7.83 16.54
C HIS A 98 9.89 -8.12 17.67
N PRO A 99 10.10 -7.19 18.62
CA PRO A 99 10.58 -7.59 19.93
C PRO A 99 9.44 -8.32 20.61
N GLU A 100 9.47 -9.66 20.59
CA GLU A 100 8.73 -10.43 21.57
C GLU A 100 9.37 -10.14 22.93
N GLU A 101 8.79 -9.21 23.70
CA GLU A 101 8.99 -9.18 25.14
C GLU A 101 8.41 -10.46 25.72
N ILE A 102 9.23 -11.52 25.74
CA ILE A 102 9.00 -12.65 26.63
C ILE A 102 9.31 -12.14 28.03
N LYS A 103 8.28 -11.69 28.74
CA LYS A 103 8.33 -11.57 30.20
C LYS A 103 8.33 -12.99 30.78
N GLU A 104 9.51 -13.47 31.15
CA GLU A 104 9.62 -14.59 32.08
C GLU A 104 8.96 -14.17 33.40
N SER A 105 7.98 -14.97 33.84
CA SER A 105 7.36 -14.92 35.19
C SER A 105 7.89 -16.07 36.02
#